data_AF-A0AAN8L1Q1-F1
#
_entry.id   AF-A0AAN8L1Q1-F1
#
_cell.length_a   1.000
_cell.length_b   1.000
_cell.length_c   1.000
_cell.angle_alpha   90.00
_cell.angle_beta   90.00
_cell.angle_gamma   90.00
#
_symmetry.space_group_name_H-M   'P 1'
#
loop_
_entity.id
_entity.type
_entity.pdbx_description
1 polymer ?
#
loop_
_entity_poly.entity_id
_entity_poly.type
_entity_poly.pdbx_seq_one_letter_code
_entity_poly.pdbx_strand_id
1 'polypeptide(L)'
;MARRKTVCCGLSTLEVTLMVLFVVMTAVSVGLISVMAIHWEDRSQEPEPTVSPTAGPHENPYLIGVGRADCTGPPGDVPLMGYANLEQTAAGIHTRLFSRAFIVDDGSKRVVFVTADIGMISQRLRLEVLKELEVKYGNLYRQDNVILSATHTHSGLGGYFQYTLFMITSKGYIKPSIKAIVNGIVKSIDIAHRNIKPGRIYMSKGELEESNLNRSPHSYLNNPA
;
A
#
# COMPACT_ATOMS: atom_id res chain seq x y z
N MET A 1 -64.26 46.64 -20.32
CA MET A 1 -63.36 45.85 -21.18
C MET A 1 -62.07 45.56 -20.43
N ALA A 2 -61.96 44.39 -19.79
CA ALA A 2 -60.74 43.97 -19.10
C ALA A 2 -59.83 43.25 -20.10
N ARG A 3 -58.66 43.85 -20.39
CA ARG A 3 -57.66 43.32 -21.32
C ARG A 3 -56.83 42.26 -20.59
N ARG A 4 -57.15 40.98 -20.82
CA ARG A 4 -56.33 39.82 -20.39
C ARG A 4 -54.94 39.95 -21.02
N LYS A 5 -53.90 40.14 -20.20
CA LYS A 5 -52.50 40.00 -20.62
C LYS A 5 -52.10 38.54 -20.43
N THR A 6 -51.78 37.87 -21.53
CA THR A 6 -51.23 36.52 -21.56
C THR A 6 -49.80 36.56 -21.05
N VAL A 7 -49.51 35.88 -19.94
CA VAL A 7 -48.14 35.69 -19.44
C VAL A 7 -47.54 34.54 -20.25
N CYS A 8 -46.70 34.86 -21.23
CA CYS A 8 -45.83 33.87 -21.88
C CYS A 8 -44.72 33.50 -20.90
N CYS A 9 -44.84 32.34 -20.28
CA CYS A 9 -43.80 31.71 -19.47
C CYS A 9 -42.91 30.89 -20.41
N GLY A 10 -41.79 31.47 -20.86
CA GLY A 10 -40.78 30.76 -21.65
C GLY A 10 -39.52 30.61 -20.81
N LEU A 11 -39.03 29.38 -20.64
CA LEU A 11 -37.72 29.14 -20.03
C LEU A 11 -36.64 29.90 -20.82
N SER A 12 -35.72 30.51 -20.10
CA SER A 12 -34.58 31.19 -20.71
C SER A 12 -33.63 30.19 -21.37
N THR A 13 -32.87 30.64 -22.36
CA THR A 13 -31.84 29.83 -23.04
C THR A 13 -30.81 29.26 -22.06
N LEU A 14 -30.54 29.97 -20.96
CA LEU A 14 -29.64 29.53 -19.88
C LEU A 14 -30.23 28.36 -19.08
N GLU A 15 -31.52 28.42 -18.74
CA GLU A 15 -32.20 27.34 -18.01
C GLU A 15 -32.27 26.07 -18.86
N VAL A 16 -32.56 26.20 -20.16
CA VAL A 16 -32.57 25.07 -21.09
C VAL A 16 -31.17 24.46 -21.23
N THR A 17 -30.12 25.27 -21.35
CA THR A 17 -28.74 24.76 -21.44
C THR A 17 -28.29 24.06 -20.16
N LEU A 18 -28.63 24.59 -18.99
CA LEU A 18 -28.34 23.94 -17.70
C LEU A 18 -29.10 22.62 -17.53
N MET A 19 -30.37 22.56 -17.93
CA MET A 19 -31.14 21.30 -17.91
C MET A 19 -30.53 20.25 -18.82
N VAL A 20 -30.13 20.62 -20.05
CA VAL A 20 -29.45 19.71 -20.98
C VAL A 20 -28.13 19.22 -20.40
N LEU A 21 -27.29 20.10 -19.86
CA LEU A 21 -26.03 19.72 -19.23
C LEU A 21 -26.23 18.78 -18.04
N PHE A 22 -27.23 19.04 -17.19
CA PHE A 22 -27.54 18.19 -16.05
C PHE A 22 -28.00 16.79 -16.49
N VAL A 23 -28.86 16.69 -17.50
CA VAL A 23 -29.32 15.40 -18.05
C VAL A 23 -28.15 14.64 -18.68
N VAL A 24 -27.30 15.30 -19.46
CA VAL A 24 -26.12 14.68 -20.07
C VAL A 24 -25.14 14.18 -19.01
N MET A 25 -24.83 15.00 -18.00
CA MET A 25 -23.93 14.61 -16.89
C MET A 25 -24.49 13.44 -16.08
N THR A 26 -25.79 13.42 -15.83
CA THR A 26 -26.46 12.32 -15.12
C THR A 26 -26.41 11.04 -15.94
N ALA A 27 -26.70 11.11 -17.24
CA ALA A 27 -26.65 9.96 -18.14
C ALA A 27 -25.23 9.36 -18.25
N VAL A 28 -24.21 10.21 -18.36
CA VAL A 28 -22.80 9.78 -18.38
C VAL A 28 -22.41 9.12 -17.05
N SER A 29 -22.79 9.73 -15.93
CA SER A 29 -22.46 9.20 -14.59
C SER A 29 -23.11 7.85 -14.34
N VAL A 30 -24.40 7.71 -14.67
CA VAL A 30 -25.13 6.43 -14.57
C VAL A 30 -24.53 5.38 -15.51
N GLY A 31 -24.17 5.76 -16.74
CA GLY A 31 -23.51 4.88 -17.69
C GLY A 31 -22.18 4.34 -17.17
N LEU A 32 -21.33 5.21 -16.61
CA LEU A 32 -20.05 4.82 -16.01
C LEU A 32 -20.22 3.90 -14.80
N ILE A 33 -21.19 4.19 -13.91
CA ILE A 33 -21.49 3.34 -12.75
C ILE A 33 -21.95 1.95 -13.20
N SER A 34 -22.83 1.87 -14.20
CA SER A 34 -23.30 0.59 -14.76
C SER A 34 -22.16 -0.21 -15.39
N VAL A 35 -21.27 0.44 -16.16
CA VAL A 35 -20.08 -0.23 -16.72
C VAL A 35 -19.17 -0.75 -15.61
N MET A 36 -18.91 0.05 -14.57
CA MET A 36 -18.09 -0.38 -13.43
C MET A 36 -18.72 -1.54 -12.67
N ALA A 37 -20.04 -1.54 -12.48
CA ALA A 37 -20.76 -2.62 -11.80
C ALA A 37 -20.70 -3.94 -12.59
N ILE A 38 -20.91 -3.89 -13.91
CA ILE A 38 -20.80 -5.08 -14.78
C ILE A 38 -19.37 -5.63 -14.77
N HIS A 39 -18.36 -4.75 -14.84
CA HIS A 39 -16.94 -5.16 -14.82
C HIS A 39 -16.46 -5.62 -13.43
N TRP A 40 -17.19 -5.28 -12.38
CA TRP A 40 -16.93 -5.77 -11.02
C TRP A 40 -17.45 -7.19 -10.85
N GLU A 41 -18.68 -7.46 -11.31
CA GLU A 41 -19.32 -8.78 -11.25
C GLU A 41 -18.47 -9.87 -11.95
N ASP A 42 -17.92 -9.53 -13.13
CA ASP A 42 -17.07 -10.43 -13.92
C ASP A 42 -15.77 -10.81 -13.18
N ARG A 43 -15.23 -9.88 -12.37
CA ARG A 43 -14.01 -10.09 -11.58
C ARG A 43 -14.24 -10.94 -10.33
N SER A 44 -15.43 -10.89 -9.75
CA SER A 44 -15.79 -11.70 -8.58
C SER A 44 -16.04 -13.17 -8.89
N GLN A 45 -16.15 -13.55 -10.18
CA GLN A 45 -16.35 -14.94 -10.60
C GLN A 45 -15.05 -15.69 -10.90
N GLU A 46 -13.87 -15.05 -10.83
CA GLU A 46 -12.62 -15.79 -10.93
C GLU A 46 -12.45 -16.69 -9.69
N PRO A 47 -12.33 -18.02 -9.87
CA PRO A 47 -12.14 -18.92 -8.75
C PRO A 47 -10.82 -18.59 -8.05
N GLU A 48 -10.87 -18.39 -6.72
CA GLU A 48 -9.64 -18.30 -5.93
C GLU A 48 -8.78 -19.53 -6.19
N PRO A 49 -7.46 -19.35 -6.44
CA PRO A 49 -6.55 -20.48 -6.55
C PRO A 49 -6.58 -21.25 -5.23
N THR A 50 -7.13 -22.46 -5.28
CA THR A 50 -7.17 -23.41 -4.16
C THR A 50 -5.75 -23.87 -3.87
N VAL A 51 -5.07 -23.19 -2.95
CA VAL A 51 -3.78 -23.63 -2.43
C VAL A 51 -4.04 -24.69 -1.35
N SER A 52 -3.94 -25.96 -1.74
CA SER A 52 -3.96 -27.08 -0.80
C SER A 52 -2.83 -26.93 0.24
N PRO A 53 -3.13 -26.85 1.54
CA PRO A 53 -2.14 -26.56 2.58
C PRO A 53 -1.42 -27.83 3.05
N THR A 54 -0.79 -28.57 2.14
CA THR A 54 0.09 -29.72 2.50
C THR A 54 0.95 -30.11 1.31
N ALA A 55 1.80 -29.21 0.83
CA ALA A 55 2.98 -29.66 0.08
C ALA A 55 4.05 -30.03 1.11
N GLY A 56 4.44 -31.31 1.16
CA GLY A 56 5.66 -31.73 1.85
C GLY A 56 6.88 -30.97 1.32
N PRO A 57 8.04 -31.05 2.00
CA PRO A 57 9.23 -30.33 1.53
C PRO A 57 9.52 -30.69 0.07
N HIS A 58 9.68 -29.67 -0.79
CA HIS A 58 10.09 -29.88 -2.17
C HIS A 58 11.34 -30.77 -2.21
N GLU A 59 11.32 -31.79 -3.08
CA GLU A 59 12.47 -32.70 -3.25
C GLU A 59 13.74 -31.95 -3.65
N ASN A 60 13.59 -30.81 -4.35
CA ASN A 60 14.65 -29.90 -4.70
C ASN A 60 14.73 -28.69 -3.74
N PRO A 61 15.95 -28.25 -3.33
CA PRO A 61 16.11 -27.09 -2.48
C PRO A 61 15.65 -25.81 -3.19
N TYR A 62 14.99 -24.91 -2.45
CA TYR A 62 14.72 -23.56 -2.91
C TYR A 62 16.02 -22.77 -3.03
N LEU A 63 16.04 -21.77 -3.91
CA LEU A 63 17.05 -20.74 -3.92
C LEU A 63 16.58 -19.59 -3.01
N ILE A 64 17.33 -19.35 -1.93
CA ILE A 64 16.94 -18.40 -0.88
C ILE A 64 18.00 -17.30 -0.77
N GLY A 65 17.56 -16.05 -0.87
CA GLY A 65 18.39 -14.87 -0.66
C GLY A 65 17.90 -14.05 0.54
N VAL A 66 18.82 -13.55 1.37
CA VAL A 66 18.48 -12.68 2.50
C VAL A 66 19.33 -11.41 2.46
N GLY A 67 18.71 -10.28 2.79
CA GLY A 67 19.39 -8.99 2.78
C GLY A 67 18.80 -8.03 3.79
N ARG A 68 19.67 -7.20 4.39
CA ARG A 68 19.29 -6.15 5.33
C ARG A 68 20.00 -4.86 4.94
N ALA A 69 19.28 -3.75 4.92
CA ALA A 69 19.85 -2.43 4.68
C ALA A 69 19.19 -1.37 5.56
N ASP A 70 19.96 -0.33 5.91
CA ASP A 70 19.46 0.84 6.63
C ASP A 70 18.44 1.59 5.77
N CYS A 71 17.29 1.89 6.34
CA CYS A 71 16.24 2.72 5.75
C CYS A 71 15.87 3.92 6.65
N THR A 72 16.75 4.28 7.59
CA THR A 72 16.63 5.45 8.45
C THR A 72 16.80 6.73 7.63
N GLY A 73 15.83 7.63 7.68
CA GLY A 73 15.94 8.96 7.08
C GLY A 73 16.56 9.99 8.05
N PRO A 74 16.26 11.29 7.87
CA PRO A 74 16.84 12.35 8.68
C PRO A 74 16.54 12.18 10.19
N PRO A 75 17.53 12.36 11.08
CA PRO A 75 17.36 12.11 12.52
C PRO A 75 16.67 13.23 13.30
N GLY A 76 16.43 14.39 12.67
CA GLY A 76 15.94 15.60 13.34
C GLY A 76 14.96 16.38 12.46
N ASP A 77 14.07 17.13 13.11
CA ASP A 77 13.13 18.09 12.49
C ASP A 77 12.19 17.51 11.43
N VAL A 78 11.93 16.21 11.50
CA VAL A 78 10.97 15.50 10.63
C VAL A 78 9.85 14.91 11.50
N PRO A 79 8.56 15.13 11.18
CA PRO A 79 7.45 14.53 11.91
C PRO A 79 7.55 13.00 11.95
N LEU A 80 7.21 12.39 13.08
CA LEU A 80 7.11 10.94 13.19
C LEU A 80 5.74 10.45 12.67
N MET A 81 5.73 9.27 12.07
CA MET A 81 4.54 8.67 11.49
C MET A 81 3.90 7.69 12.47
N GLY A 82 2.60 7.86 12.76
CA GLY A 82 1.83 6.92 13.56
C GLY A 82 0.75 7.58 14.40
N TYR A 83 1.15 8.35 15.41
CA TYR A 83 0.25 8.93 16.42
C TYR A 83 -0.55 10.14 15.96
N ALA A 84 -0.34 10.62 14.72
CA ALA A 84 -1.01 11.79 14.17
C ALA A 84 -0.86 13.07 15.03
N ASN A 85 0.28 13.20 15.74
CA ASN A 85 0.59 14.36 16.57
C ASN A 85 1.52 15.33 15.83
N LEU A 86 1.07 16.58 15.63
CA LEU A 86 1.82 17.65 14.94
C LEU A 86 3.10 18.10 15.68
N GLU A 87 3.14 17.89 16.99
CA GLU A 87 4.27 18.24 17.86
C GLU A 87 5.31 17.12 17.93
N GLN A 88 4.99 15.91 17.47
CA GLN A 88 5.90 14.78 17.52
C GLN A 88 6.87 14.81 16.33
N THR A 89 8.02 15.43 16.53
CA THR A 89 9.13 15.46 15.56
C THR A 89 10.32 14.64 16.05
N ALA A 90 11.07 14.07 15.11
CA ALA A 90 12.32 13.39 15.40
C ALA A 90 13.31 14.37 16.07
N ALA A 91 13.93 13.92 17.16
CA ALA A 91 14.92 14.68 17.94
C ALA A 91 16.21 13.88 18.17
N GLY A 92 16.44 12.83 17.38
CA GLY A 92 17.55 11.91 17.53
C GLY A 92 17.22 10.50 17.06
N ILE A 93 18.13 9.58 17.33
CA ILE A 93 18.00 8.16 17.00
C ILE A 93 18.20 7.35 18.28
N HIS A 94 17.21 6.54 18.64
CA HIS A 94 17.40 5.47 19.63
C HIS A 94 18.00 4.22 18.96
N THR A 95 17.33 3.70 17.93
CA THR A 95 17.83 2.61 17.08
C THR A 95 17.61 2.95 15.61
N ARG A 96 18.46 2.40 14.74
CA ARG A 96 18.27 2.48 13.28
C ARG A 96 17.03 1.69 12.83
N LEU A 97 16.48 2.09 11.70
CA LEU A 97 15.39 1.44 11.00
C LEU A 97 15.95 0.62 9.85
N PHE A 98 15.54 -0.64 9.71
CA PHE A 98 16.03 -1.51 8.65
C PHE A 98 14.92 -2.01 7.74
N SER A 99 15.27 -2.16 6.47
CA SER A 99 14.54 -3.02 5.54
C SER A 99 15.21 -4.39 5.49
N ARG A 100 14.42 -5.45 5.60
CA ARG A 100 14.84 -6.85 5.53
C ARG A 100 14.10 -7.52 4.39
N ALA A 101 14.84 -8.00 3.40
CA ALA A 101 14.32 -8.68 2.22
C ALA A 101 14.64 -10.17 2.26
N PHE A 102 13.67 -10.97 1.85
CA PHE A 102 13.72 -12.41 1.72
C PHE A 102 13.28 -12.76 0.29
N ILE A 103 14.17 -13.39 -0.46
CA ILE A 103 13.90 -13.89 -1.80
C ILE A 103 13.77 -15.40 -1.71
N VAL A 104 12.70 -15.94 -2.28
CA VAL A 104 12.51 -17.38 -2.44
C VAL A 104 12.24 -17.65 -3.91
N ASP A 105 12.96 -18.62 -4.46
CA ASP A 105 12.86 -19.03 -5.85
C ASP A 105 12.82 -20.57 -5.93
N ASP A 106 11.81 -21.10 -6.64
CA ASP A 106 11.56 -22.53 -6.79
C ASP A 106 12.20 -23.14 -8.06
N GLY A 107 12.98 -22.35 -8.79
CA GLY A 107 13.57 -22.68 -10.08
C GLY A 107 12.74 -22.23 -11.29
N SER A 108 11.48 -21.85 -11.08
CA SER A 108 10.56 -21.37 -12.11
C SER A 108 10.02 -19.97 -11.82
N LYS A 109 9.69 -19.70 -10.55
CA LYS A 109 9.10 -18.46 -10.04
C LYS A 109 9.92 -17.97 -8.87
N ARG A 110 9.97 -16.64 -8.74
CA ARG A 110 10.66 -15.94 -7.67
C ARG A 110 9.71 -14.98 -7.00
N VAL A 111 9.70 -14.98 -5.67
CA VAL A 111 8.96 -14.01 -4.84
C VAL A 111 9.94 -13.28 -3.92
N VAL A 112 9.68 -11.99 -3.70
CA VAL A 112 10.39 -11.14 -2.75
C VAL A 112 9.41 -10.70 -1.68
N PHE A 113 9.71 -11.00 -0.43
CA PHE A 113 9.02 -10.45 0.73
C PHE A 113 9.96 -9.48 1.46
N VAL A 114 9.50 -8.25 1.68
CA VAL A 114 10.23 -7.24 2.44
C VAL A 114 9.42 -6.86 3.66
N THR A 115 10.09 -6.80 4.81
CA THR A 115 9.60 -6.11 6.01
C THR A 115 10.49 -4.92 6.32
N ALA A 116 9.90 -3.74 6.51
CA ALA A 116 10.61 -2.52 6.82
C ALA A 116 10.18 -1.95 8.18
N ASP A 117 11.16 -1.48 8.95
CA ASP A 117 10.94 -0.83 10.24
C ASP A 117 10.39 0.60 10.05
N ILE A 118 9.16 0.71 9.54
CA ILE A 118 8.43 1.95 9.29
C ILE A 118 6.97 1.81 9.72
N GLY A 119 6.21 2.92 9.70
CA GLY A 119 4.81 2.89 10.11
C GLY A 119 3.90 2.15 9.12
N MET A 120 3.93 2.49 7.84
CA MET A 120 3.16 1.78 6.81
C MET A 120 3.90 1.82 5.47
N ILE A 121 3.61 0.89 4.56
CA ILE A 121 4.00 1.02 3.15
C ILE A 121 2.95 1.87 2.43
N SER A 122 3.32 3.07 1.98
CA SER A 122 2.43 3.91 1.18
C SER A 122 2.40 3.42 -0.28
N GLN A 123 1.30 3.68 -0.99
CA GLN A 123 1.22 3.38 -2.43
C GLN A 123 2.34 4.09 -3.22
N ARG A 124 2.64 5.35 -2.85
CA ARG A 124 3.74 6.11 -3.47
C ARG A 124 5.07 5.39 -3.29
N LEU A 125 5.37 4.96 -2.06
CA LEU A 125 6.59 4.24 -1.75
C LEU A 125 6.69 2.94 -2.54
N ARG A 126 5.61 2.15 -2.62
CA ARG A 126 5.57 0.91 -3.41
C ARG A 126 5.89 1.16 -4.88
N LEU A 127 5.28 2.17 -5.49
CA LEU A 127 5.51 2.51 -6.89
C LEU A 127 6.96 2.97 -7.17
N GLU A 128 7.54 3.78 -6.29
CA GLU A 128 8.94 4.22 -6.41
C GLU A 128 9.90 3.04 -6.27
N VAL A 129 9.69 2.13 -5.31
CA VAL A 129 10.52 0.93 -5.16
C VAL A 129 10.43 0.04 -6.40
N LEU A 130 9.23 -0.22 -6.91
CA LEU A 130 9.04 -1.06 -8.10
C LEU A 130 9.71 -0.44 -9.34
N LYS A 131 9.61 0.89 -9.49
CA LYS A 131 10.29 1.61 -10.57
C LYS A 131 11.81 1.46 -10.48
N GLU A 132 12.39 1.63 -9.30
CA GLU A 132 13.84 1.45 -9.11
C GLU A 132 14.29 0.00 -9.34
N LEU A 133 13.45 -0.97 -8.96
CA LEU A 133 13.72 -2.38 -9.24
C LEU A 133 13.63 -2.71 -10.73
N GLU A 134 12.66 -2.14 -11.46
CA GLU A 134 12.51 -2.28 -12.91
C GLU A 134 13.72 -1.69 -13.64
N VAL A 135 14.17 -0.50 -13.25
CA VAL A 135 15.39 0.13 -13.80
C VAL A 135 16.61 -0.78 -13.62
N LYS A 136 16.71 -1.48 -12.48
CA LYS A 136 17.90 -2.27 -12.14
C LYS A 136 17.87 -3.72 -12.63
N TYR A 137 16.69 -4.34 -12.65
CA TYR A 137 16.52 -5.78 -12.88
C TYR A 137 15.52 -6.10 -14.00
N GLY A 138 15.01 -5.09 -14.71
CA GLY A 138 13.98 -5.25 -15.73
C GLY A 138 12.73 -5.93 -15.17
N ASN A 139 12.21 -6.92 -15.89
CA ASN A 139 10.97 -7.61 -15.55
C ASN A 139 11.12 -8.69 -14.46
N LEU A 140 12.25 -8.78 -13.76
CA LEU A 140 12.48 -9.81 -12.75
C LEU A 140 11.65 -9.57 -11.47
N TYR A 141 11.55 -8.32 -11.04
CA TYR A 141 10.82 -7.91 -9.84
C TYR A 141 9.69 -6.97 -10.22
N ARG A 142 8.46 -7.47 -10.08
CA ARG A 142 7.23 -6.89 -10.59
C ARG A 142 6.20 -6.75 -9.49
N GLN A 143 5.05 -6.18 -9.85
CA GLN A 143 3.94 -5.99 -8.91
C GLN A 143 3.41 -7.30 -8.34
N ASP A 144 3.40 -8.37 -9.14
CA ASP A 144 2.85 -9.68 -8.80
C ASP A 144 3.76 -10.52 -7.88
N ASN A 145 5.06 -10.21 -7.80
CA ASN A 145 6.01 -11.02 -7.03
C ASN A 145 6.85 -10.24 -6.00
N VAL A 146 6.57 -8.95 -5.79
CA VAL A 146 7.19 -8.13 -4.75
C VAL A 146 6.14 -7.72 -3.72
N ILE A 147 6.29 -8.24 -2.50
CA ILE A 147 5.49 -7.87 -1.33
C ILE A 147 6.33 -6.95 -0.45
N LEU A 148 5.76 -5.79 -0.12
CA LEU A 148 6.35 -4.84 0.81
C LEU A 148 5.43 -4.74 2.03
N SER A 149 5.97 -5.00 3.20
CA SER A 149 5.30 -4.93 4.49
C SER A 149 6.04 -3.99 5.43
N ALA A 150 5.32 -3.40 6.37
CA ALA A 150 5.85 -2.54 7.42
C ALA A 150 5.57 -3.16 8.78
N THR A 151 6.50 -2.98 9.74
CA THR A 151 6.32 -3.46 11.12
C THR A 151 5.28 -2.67 11.92
N HIS A 152 4.84 -1.54 11.39
CA HIS A 152 3.93 -0.63 12.07
C HIS A 152 4.51 0.04 13.32
N THR A 153 5.81 0.34 13.30
CA THR A 153 6.41 1.21 14.31
C THR A 153 5.89 2.65 14.18
N HIS A 154 5.45 3.24 15.30
CA HIS A 154 5.02 4.65 15.37
C HIS A 154 6.19 5.61 15.64
N SER A 155 7.43 5.10 15.58
CA SER A 155 8.67 5.87 15.80
C SER A 155 9.53 5.96 14.54
N GLY A 156 8.92 5.77 13.36
CA GLY A 156 9.53 6.02 12.06
C GLY A 156 9.19 7.41 11.51
N LEU A 157 9.90 7.84 10.48
CA LEU A 157 9.73 9.16 9.87
C LEU A 157 8.47 9.23 9.01
N GLY A 158 7.75 10.35 9.03
CA GLY A 158 6.65 10.67 8.13
C GLY A 158 7.10 11.29 6.80
N GLY A 159 6.14 11.84 6.06
CA GLY A 159 6.39 12.63 4.86
C GLY A 159 6.67 11.83 3.59
N TYR A 160 6.22 10.58 3.50
CA TYR A 160 6.44 9.71 2.35
C TYR A 160 5.12 9.22 1.69
N PHE A 161 4.01 9.87 1.98
CA PHE A 161 2.69 9.57 1.42
C PHE A 161 2.29 10.57 0.32
N GLN A 162 1.46 10.11 -0.62
CA GLN A 162 0.86 10.95 -1.67
C GLN A 162 -0.57 11.40 -1.39
N TYR A 163 -1.26 10.78 -0.42
CA TYR A 163 -2.64 11.13 -0.10
C TYR A 163 -2.67 12.19 1.00
N THR A 164 -3.49 13.23 0.79
CA THR A 164 -3.56 14.43 1.64
C THR A 164 -3.76 14.10 3.12
N LEU A 165 -4.60 13.11 3.44
CA LEU A 165 -4.87 12.70 4.82
C LEU A 165 -3.58 12.44 5.62
N PHE A 166 -2.63 11.71 5.03
CA PHE A 166 -1.37 11.37 5.68
C PHE A 166 -0.32 12.49 5.61
N MET A 167 -0.53 13.49 4.74
CA MET A 167 0.35 14.65 4.64
C MET A 167 0.11 15.68 5.74
N ILE A 168 -1.12 15.79 6.26
CA ILE A 168 -1.50 16.81 7.25
C ILE A 168 -0.54 16.75 8.46
N THR A 169 -0.42 15.59 9.08
CA THR A 169 0.42 15.39 10.27
C THR A 169 1.90 15.19 9.92
N SER A 170 2.19 14.72 8.70
CA SER A 170 3.55 14.67 8.16
C SER A 170 4.13 16.03 7.75
N LYS A 171 3.34 17.11 7.82
CA LYS A 171 3.70 18.46 7.35
C LYS A 171 4.15 18.47 5.87
N GLY A 172 3.49 17.64 5.05
CA GLY A 172 3.73 17.54 3.61
C GLY A 172 4.59 16.34 3.19
N TYR A 173 5.26 16.48 2.04
CA TYR A 173 6.09 15.44 1.42
C TYR A 173 7.57 15.77 1.58
N ILE A 174 8.31 14.90 2.27
CA ILE A 174 9.69 15.10 2.69
C ILE A 174 10.58 14.17 1.87
N LYS A 175 11.15 14.71 0.79
CA LYS A 175 11.99 13.96 -0.17
C LYS A 175 13.12 13.17 0.49
N PRO A 176 13.86 13.69 1.49
CA PRO A 176 14.87 12.92 2.20
C PRO A 176 14.33 11.66 2.89
N SER A 177 13.13 11.73 3.49
CA SER A 177 12.50 10.60 4.17
C SER A 177 12.19 9.46 3.19
N ILE A 178 11.44 9.75 2.12
CA ILE A 178 11.09 8.70 1.16
C ILE A 178 12.31 8.15 0.42
N LYS A 179 13.29 9.00 0.08
CA LYS A 179 14.52 8.56 -0.60
C LYS A 179 15.30 7.58 0.28
N ALA A 180 15.42 7.83 1.58
CA ALA A 180 16.07 6.90 2.51
C ALA A 180 15.34 5.56 2.56
N ILE A 181 14.00 5.58 2.60
CA ILE A 181 13.19 4.36 2.65
C ILE A 181 13.30 3.56 1.34
N VAL A 182 13.14 4.20 0.18
CA VAL A 182 13.29 3.56 -1.14
C VAL A 182 14.68 2.96 -1.29
N ASN A 183 15.73 3.73 -1.02
CA ASN A 183 17.11 3.27 -1.12
C ASN A 183 17.38 2.08 -0.20
N GLY A 184 16.88 2.12 1.04
CA GLY A 184 17.02 1.02 1.98
C GLY A 184 16.33 -0.25 1.51
N ILE A 185 15.08 -0.14 1.03
CA ILE A 185 14.33 -1.29 0.49
C ILE A 185 15.05 -1.89 -0.72
N VAL A 186 15.34 -1.07 -1.74
CA VAL A 186 16.02 -1.53 -2.97
C VAL A 186 17.38 -2.16 -2.64
N LYS A 187 18.15 -1.57 -1.71
CA LYS A 187 19.44 -2.11 -1.28
C LYS A 187 19.30 -3.43 -0.53
N SER A 188 18.27 -3.60 0.32
CA SER A 188 18.04 -4.87 1.00
C SER A 188 17.72 -5.99 0.01
N ILE A 189 16.91 -5.70 -1.02
CA ILE A 189 16.59 -6.63 -2.11
C ILE A 189 17.84 -6.94 -2.94
N ASP A 190 18.67 -5.95 -3.25
CA ASP A 190 19.94 -6.17 -3.94
C ASP A 190 20.90 -7.09 -3.17
N ILE A 191 21.02 -6.87 -1.86
CA ILE A 191 21.84 -7.74 -1.00
C ILE A 191 21.27 -9.16 -1.00
N ALA A 192 19.94 -9.31 -0.88
CA ALA A 192 19.29 -10.62 -0.94
C ALA A 192 19.53 -11.31 -2.28
N HIS A 193 19.38 -10.59 -3.39
CA HIS A 193 19.59 -11.09 -4.75
C HIS A 193 21.01 -11.59 -4.98
N ARG A 194 22.02 -10.84 -4.50
CA ARG A 194 23.43 -11.22 -4.65
C ARG A 194 23.87 -12.35 -3.72
N ASN A 195 23.08 -12.67 -2.71
CA ASN A 195 23.38 -13.68 -1.69
C ASN A 195 22.47 -14.92 -1.78
N ILE A 196 21.88 -15.19 -2.95
CA ILE A 196 21.05 -16.38 -3.16
C ILE A 196 21.87 -17.66 -3.00
N LYS A 197 21.36 -18.60 -2.20
CA LYS A 197 21.96 -19.92 -1.97
C LYS A 197 20.88 -21.01 -1.91
N PRO A 198 21.19 -22.26 -2.28
CA PRO A 198 20.27 -23.38 -2.06
C PRO A 198 19.95 -23.54 -0.57
N GLY A 199 18.68 -23.78 -0.26
CA GLY A 199 18.19 -23.93 1.12
C GLY A 199 16.83 -24.60 1.21
N ARG A 200 16.36 -24.80 2.44
CA ARG A 200 15.06 -25.37 2.76
C ARG A 200 14.30 -24.41 3.65
N ILE A 201 12.98 -24.36 3.48
CA ILE A 201 12.08 -23.56 4.31
C ILE A 201 11.29 -24.51 5.20
N TYR A 202 11.20 -24.17 6.48
CA TYR A 202 10.41 -24.89 7.47
C TYR A 202 9.41 -23.92 8.10
N MET A 203 8.27 -24.44 8.54
CA MET A 203 7.24 -23.66 9.22
C MET A 203 6.96 -24.27 10.59
N SER A 204 6.85 -23.40 11.59
CA SER A 204 6.39 -23.75 12.93
C SER A 204 5.34 -22.75 13.38
N LYS A 205 4.44 -23.18 14.26
CA LYS A 205 3.36 -22.37 14.84
C LYS A 205 3.32 -22.62 16.34
N GLY A 206 2.99 -21.59 17.12
CA GLY A 206 2.85 -21.65 18.57
C GLY A 206 2.02 -20.47 19.08
N GLU A 207 1.51 -20.61 20.30
CA GLU A 207 0.73 -19.58 20.99
C GLU A 207 1.68 -18.61 21.73
N LEU A 208 1.35 -17.32 21.69
CA LEU A 208 2.09 -16.26 22.37
C LEU A 208 1.12 -15.46 23.25
N GLU A 209 1.12 -15.78 24.54
CA GLU A 209 0.32 -15.11 25.54
C GLU A 209 1.03 -13.87 26.10
N GLU A 210 0.30 -13.02 26.84
CA GLU A 210 0.85 -11.87 27.59
C GLU A 210 1.66 -10.85 26.76
N SER A 211 1.47 -10.80 25.43
CA SER A 211 2.17 -9.87 24.54
C SER A 211 1.28 -8.82 23.88
N ASN A 212 -0.04 -9.00 23.92
CA ASN A 212 -1.01 -8.13 23.28
C ASN A 212 -2.35 -8.12 24.04
N LEU A 213 -3.12 -7.05 23.85
CA LEU A 213 -4.49 -6.93 24.34
C LEU A 213 -5.38 -6.33 23.24
N ASN A 214 -6.64 -6.75 23.17
CA ASN A 214 -7.60 -6.17 22.24
C ASN A 214 -7.99 -4.76 22.72
N ARG A 215 -7.61 -3.74 21.96
CA ARG A 215 -7.93 -2.32 22.25
C ARG A 215 -9.38 -1.93 21.97
N SER A 216 -10.21 -2.82 21.43
CA SER A 216 -11.62 -2.58 21.12
C SER A 216 -12.47 -3.84 21.39
N PRO A 217 -12.51 -4.32 22.65
CA PRO A 217 -13.13 -5.59 22.98
C PRO A 217 -14.65 -5.59 22.76
N HIS A 218 -15.34 -4.48 23.02
CA HIS A 218 -16.78 -4.35 22.79
C HIS A 218 -17.16 -4.55 21.31
N SER A 219 -16.37 -4.00 20.39
CA SER A 219 -16.57 -4.21 18.96
C SER A 219 -16.31 -5.66 18.57
N TYR A 220 -15.28 -6.28 19.15
CA TYR A 220 -14.93 -7.67 18.87
C TYR A 220 -16.03 -8.65 19.33
N LEU A 221 -16.67 -8.39 20.46
CA LEU A 221 -17.76 -9.23 20.98
C LEU A 221 -19.05 -9.19 20.13
N ASN A 222 -19.14 -8.27 19.16
CA ASN A 222 -20.26 -8.25 18.20
C ASN A 222 -20.05 -9.18 17.00
N ASN A 223 -18.86 -9.79 16.85
CA ASN A 223 -18.65 -10.79 15.82
C ASN A 223 -19.52 -12.03 16.11
N PRO A 224 -20.18 -12.63 15.11
CA PRO A 224 -20.87 -13.89 15.31
C PRO A 224 -19.87 -14.98 15.74
N ALA A 225 -20.37 -15.92 16.54
CA ALA A 225 -19.62 -17.10 16.94
C ALA A 225 -19.39 -18.06 15.76
#